data_AF-A0A7Y7B6Q1-F1
#
_entry.id   AF-A0A7Y7B6Q1-F1
#
_cell.length_a   1.000
_cell.length_b   1.000
_cell.length_c   1.000
_cell.angle_alpha   90.00
_cell.angle_beta   90.00
_cell.angle_gamma   90.00
#
_symmetry.space_group_name_H-M   'P 1'
#
loop_
_entity.id
_entity.type
_entity.pdbx_description
1 polymer ?
#
loop_
_entity_poly.entity_id
_entity_poly.type
_entity_poly.pdbx_seq_one_letter_code
_entity_poly.pdbx_strand_id
1 'polypeptide(L)'
;MTASSSASSSAFWLGVLLRQFPELNRELAPSRTARPAAERTPRSGRPPSAPIRLFVSDTIRDITDGVVELEEAVCDRLRLPHPPRGTVEQRLLRLLALLDRGITADPLLADHVRAESRRMARRCSRALGDAETPVRVRGRCPHCDSVSLRVFPHRETVLCINPGCRCADPSCTCTTDDRHRHAWPRDRWQQLTETIAADLTELTAAADEEDSAG
;
A
#
# COMPACT_ATOMS: atom_id res chain seq x y z
N MET A 1 20.73 -13.22 0.46
CA MET A 1 20.68 -11.83 0.98
C MET A 1 19.24 -11.29 1.00
N THR A 2 18.24 -12.10 1.35
CA THR A 2 16.80 -11.78 1.17
C THR A 2 16.12 -11.27 2.45
N ALA A 3 16.60 -11.67 3.63
CA ALA A 3 15.99 -11.29 4.92
C ALA A 3 16.11 -9.78 5.22
N SER A 4 17.23 -9.15 4.88
CA SER A 4 17.43 -7.71 5.06
C SER A 4 16.50 -6.88 4.17
N SER A 5 16.24 -7.33 2.92
CA SER A 5 15.33 -6.66 2.00
C SER A 5 13.87 -6.72 2.49
N SER A 6 13.44 -7.87 3.03
CA SER A 6 12.08 -8.03 3.56
C SER A 6 11.84 -7.16 4.81
N ALA A 7 12.80 -7.12 5.74
CA ALA A 7 12.66 -6.27 6.93
C ALA A 7 12.64 -4.77 6.60
N SER A 8 13.49 -4.31 5.66
CA SER A 8 13.47 -2.92 5.18
C SER A 8 12.12 -2.57 4.51
N SER A 9 11.55 -3.50 3.74
CA SER A 9 10.22 -3.33 3.15
C SER A 9 9.10 -3.28 4.19
N SER A 10 9.14 -4.15 5.21
CA SER A 10 8.18 -4.12 6.31
C SER A 10 8.19 -2.78 7.04
N ALA A 11 9.40 -2.26 7.32
CA ALA A 11 9.55 -0.96 7.96
C ALA A 11 9.00 0.17 7.09
N PHE A 12 9.22 0.10 5.77
CA PHE A 12 8.65 1.07 4.83
C PHE A 12 7.12 1.11 4.90
N TRP A 13 6.44 -0.02 4.77
CA TRP A 13 4.98 -0.07 4.78
C TRP A 13 4.35 0.32 6.13
N LEU A 14 5.00 -0.02 7.25
CA LEU A 14 4.61 0.48 8.56
C LEU A 14 4.77 2.00 8.67
N GLY A 15 5.83 2.57 8.07
CA GLY A 15 6.04 4.01 7.97
C GLY A 15 4.98 4.71 7.13
N VAL A 16 4.56 4.12 6.01
CA VAL A 16 3.43 4.61 5.18
C VAL A 16 2.15 4.65 6.01
N LEU A 17 1.83 3.57 6.73
CA LEU A 17 0.66 3.51 7.61
C LEU A 17 0.69 4.58 8.70
N LEU A 18 1.85 4.78 9.33
CA LEU A 18 2.03 5.77 10.38
C LEU A 18 1.75 7.20 9.88
N ARG A 19 2.06 7.49 8.60
CA ARG A 19 1.73 8.78 7.97
C ARG A 19 0.25 8.88 7.58
N GLN A 20 -0.33 7.82 7.02
CA GLN A 20 -1.71 7.84 6.48
C GLN A 20 -2.79 7.80 7.57
N PHE A 21 -2.56 7.10 8.68
CA PHE A 21 -3.58 6.91 9.70
C PHE A 21 -4.07 8.22 10.36
N PRO A 22 -3.19 9.19 10.69
CA PRO A 22 -3.62 10.51 11.11
C PRO A 22 -4.46 11.27 10.08
N GLU A 23 -4.20 11.09 8.77
CA GLU A 23 -5.00 11.72 7.70
C GLU A 23 -6.41 11.14 7.66
N LEU A 24 -6.56 9.82 7.81
CA LEU A 24 -7.88 9.18 7.92
C LEU A 24 -8.68 9.73 9.10
N ASN A 25 -8.03 9.94 10.25
CA ASN A 25 -8.69 10.53 11.41
C ASN A 25 -9.15 11.98 11.16
N ARG A 26 -8.40 12.75 10.35
CA ARG A 26 -8.79 14.12 9.97
C ARG A 26 -9.99 14.14 9.03
N GLU A 27 -10.14 13.15 8.15
CA GLU A 27 -11.33 13.01 7.29
C GLU A 27 -12.62 12.79 8.11
N LEU A 28 -12.52 12.18 9.30
CA LEU A 28 -13.64 12.06 10.24
C LEU A 28 -13.81 13.26 11.16
N ALA A 29 -12.80 14.13 11.28
CA ALA A 29 -12.90 15.32 12.10
C ALA A 29 -13.99 16.23 11.50
N PRO A 30 -14.94 16.75 12.32
CA PRO A 30 -15.96 17.64 11.82
C PRO A 30 -15.28 18.87 11.18
N SER A 31 -15.37 18.97 9.85
CA SER A 31 -14.80 20.09 9.11
C SER A 31 -15.42 21.40 9.61
N ARG A 32 -14.64 22.24 10.30
CA ARG A 32 -15.05 23.60 10.69
C ARG A 32 -15.17 24.54 9.49
N THR A 33 -14.82 24.09 8.30
CA THR A 33 -14.73 24.86 7.05
C THR A 33 -15.78 24.48 6.00
N ALA A 34 -16.86 23.79 6.38
CA ALA A 34 -18.07 23.80 5.57
C ALA A 34 -18.69 25.22 5.62
N ARG A 35 -18.13 26.15 4.82
CA ARG A 35 -18.74 27.46 4.59
C ARG A 35 -20.06 27.19 3.85
N PRO A 36 -21.23 27.50 4.42
CA PRO A 36 -22.48 27.39 3.69
C PRO A 36 -22.39 28.37 2.52
N ALA A 37 -22.65 27.90 1.30
CA ALA A 37 -23.01 28.80 0.23
C ALA A 37 -24.20 29.64 0.72
N ALA A 38 -24.04 30.95 0.66
CA ALA A 38 -24.99 31.88 1.24
C ALA A 38 -26.33 31.80 0.49
N GLU A 39 -27.38 31.36 1.17
CA GLU A 39 -28.76 31.74 0.86
C GLU A 39 -29.62 31.86 2.14
N ARG A 40 -30.03 33.11 2.37
CA ARG A 40 -30.99 33.73 3.30
C ARG A 40 -31.91 32.85 4.20
N THR A 41 -31.69 32.97 5.52
CA THR A 41 -32.61 33.13 6.69
C THR A 41 -33.80 32.16 6.98
N PRO A 42 -34.32 32.06 8.23
CA PRO A 42 -33.96 31.00 9.18
C PRO A 42 -35.17 30.15 9.64
N ARG A 43 -34.94 28.90 10.07
CA ARG A 43 -35.78 28.19 11.07
C ARG A 43 -35.04 27.00 11.68
N SER A 44 -35.22 26.84 12.98
CA SER A 44 -34.64 25.84 13.88
C SER A 44 -34.39 24.46 13.24
N GLY A 45 -33.11 24.11 13.14
CA GLY A 45 -32.67 22.76 12.82
C GLY A 45 -31.15 22.76 12.89
N ARG A 46 -30.56 21.99 13.80
CA ARG A 46 -29.13 21.68 13.78
C ARG A 46 -28.80 21.23 12.35
N PRO A 47 -27.87 21.87 11.62
CA PRO A 47 -27.53 21.43 10.27
C PRO A 47 -27.08 19.97 10.37
N PRO A 48 -27.51 19.08 9.46
CA PRO A 48 -27.00 17.72 9.45
C PRO A 48 -25.48 17.83 9.34
N SER A 49 -24.78 17.21 10.27
CA SER A 49 -23.34 16.96 10.12
C SER A 49 -23.15 16.39 8.72
N ALA A 50 -22.19 16.93 7.95
CA ALA A 50 -21.80 16.37 6.66
C ALA A 50 -21.78 14.83 6.80
N PRO A 51 -22.40 14.09 5.86
CA PRO A 51 -22.58 12.65 6.03
C PRO A 51 -21.25 12.04 6.42
N ILE A 52 -21.21 11.41 7.60
CA ILE A 52 -20.04 10.67 8.05
C ILE A 52 -19.63 9.80 6.88
N ARG A 53 -18.38 9.92 6.44
CA ARG A 53 -17.84 9.06 5.39
C ARG A 53 -17.74 7.66 6.00
N LEU A 54 -18.85 6.92 5.99
CA LEU A 54 -18.96 5.60 6.62
C LEU A 54 -17.83 4.69 6.15
N PHE A 55 -17.47 4.78 4.88
CA PHE A 55 -16.31 4.08 4.31
C PHE A 55 -14.97 4.41 4.99
N VAL A 56 -14.73 5.67 5.36
CA VAL A 56 -13.53 6.09 6.11
C VAL A 56 -13.60 5.57 7.54
N SER A 57 -14.77 5.62 8.18
CA SER A 57 -14.97 5.06 9.53
C SER A 57 -14.75 3.55 9.58
N ASP A 58 -15.25 2.81 8.59
CA ASP A 58 -15.04 1.37 8.48
C ASP A 58 -13.57 1.06 8.18
N THR A 59 -12.92 1.87 7.35
CA THR A 59 -11.48 1.76 7.11
C THR A 59 -10.68 1.97 8.40
N ILE A 60 -11.02 2.96 9.23
CA ILE A 60 -10.34 3.17 10.51
C ILE A 60 -10.52 1.98 11.45
N ARG A 61 -11.72 1.38 11.50
CA ARG A 61 -11.97 0.16 12.28
C ARG A 61 -11.10 -0.99 11.79
N ASP A 62 -11.14 -1.28 10.49
CA ASP A 62 -10.35 -2.35 9.86
C ASP A 62 -8.84 -2.20 10.12
N ILE A 63 -8.32 -0.97 10.05
CA ILE A 63 -6.89 -0.69 10.28
C ILE A 63 -6.55 -0.82 11.76
N THR A 64 -7.45 -0.37 12.65
CA THR A 64 -7.25 -0.50 14.10
C THR A 64 -7.17 -1.98 14.49
N ASP A 65 -8.13 -2.78 14.03
CA ASP A 65 -8.18 -4.22 14.31
C ASP A 65 -6.96 -4.92 13.69
N GLY A 66 -6.64 -4.63 12.42
CA GLY A 66 -5.50 -5.24 11.74
C GLY A 66 -4.14 -4.93 12.38
N VAL A 67 -3.93 -3.72 12.92
CA VAL A 67 -2.68 -3.38 13.63
C VAL A 67 -2.60 -4.07 15.00
N VAL A 68 -3.74 -4.22 15.69
CA VAL A 68 -3.80 -5.00 16.95
C VAL A 68 -3.44 -6.47 16.66
N GLU A 69 -4.12 -7.09 15.71
CA GLU A 69 -3.89 -8.48 15.32
C GLU A 69 -2.43 -8.71 14.86
N LEU A 70 -1.88 -7.79 14.07
CA LEU A 70 -0.49 -7.89 13.61
C LEU A 70 0.52 -7.81 14.76
N GLU A 71 0.33 -6.90 15.72
CA GLU A 71 1.20 -6.80 16.89
C GLU A 71 1.13 -8.06 17.77
N GLU A 72 -0.08 -8.60 17.97
CA GLU A 72 -0.28 -9.85 18.70
C GLU A 72 0.41 -11.02 18.00
N ALA A 73 0.20 -11.18 16.68
CA ALA A 73 0.85 -12.23 15.89
C ALA A 73 2.39 -12.16 15.93
N VAL A 74 2.95 -10.94 15.86
CA VAL A 74 4.40 -10.72 15.98
C VAL A 74 4.90 -11.09 17.38
N CYS A 75 4.21 -10.64 18.43
CA CYS A 75 4.56 -10.97 19.81
C CYS A 75 4.50 -12.48 20.08
N ASP A 76 3.45 -13.15 19.62
CA ASP A 76 3.29 -14.61 19.75
C ASP A 76 4.41 -15.35 19.01
N ARG A 77 4.70 -14.95 17.76
CA ARG A 77 5.74 -15.60 16.93
C ARG A 77 7.13 -15.45 17.53
N LEU A 78 7.41 -14.32 18.19
CA LEU A 78 8.68 -14.02 18.85
C LEU A 78 8.69 -14.43 20.33
N ARG A 79 7.59 -14.97 20.86
CA ARG A 79 7.40 -15.32 22.28
C ARG A 79 7.68 -14.16 23.24
N LEU A 80 7.28 -12.96 22.84
CA LEU A 80 7.38 -11.75 23.65
C LEU A 80 6.11 -11.56 24.49
N PRO A 81 6.20 -10.88 25.65
CA PRO A 81 5.00 -10.50 26.39
C PRO A 81 4.14 -9.55 25.55
N HIS A 82 2.82 -9.71 25.67
CA HIS A 82 1.86 -8.84 25.00
C HIS A 82 2.01 -7.41 25.52
N PRO A 83 2.21 -6.42 24.63
CA PRO A 83 2.40 -5.06 25.05
C PRO A 83 1.06 -4.46 25.54
N PRO A 84 1.09 -3.40 26.37
CA PRO A 84 -0.13 -2.78 26.86
C PRO A 84 -0.94 -2.20 25.71
N ARG A 85 -2.26 -2.02 25.95
CA ARG A 85 -3.14 -1.31 25.02
C ARG A 85 -2.56 0.06 24.69
N GLY A 86 -2.66 0.45 23.42
CA GLY A 86 -2.19 1.74 22.91
C GLY A 86 -2.95 2.12 21.64
N THR A 87 -2.74 3.36 21.21
CA THR A 87 -3.25 3.86 19.93
C THR A 87 -2.58 3.11 18.76
N VAL A 88 -3.18 3.20 17.58
CA VAL A 88 -2.61 2.59 16.35
C VAL A 88 -1.18 3.09 16.12
N GLU A 89 -0.93 4.39 16.28
CA GLU A 89 0.40 4.99 16.10
C GLU A 89 1.42 4.42 17.11
N GLN A 90 1.02 4.25 18.37
CA GLN A 90 1.90 3.65 19.39
C GLN A 90 2.25 2.20 19.03
N ARG A 91 1.28 1.41 18.55
CA ARG A 91 1.50 0.02 18.12
C ARG A 91 2.40 -0.07 16.89
N LEU A 92 2.17 0.78 15.89
CA LEU A 92 3.02 0.86 14.70
C LEU A 92 4.48 1.22 15.06
N LEU A 93 4.69 2.15 15.99
CA LEU A 93 6.02 2.50 16.49
C LEU A 93 6.71 1.34 17.22
N ARG A 94 5.95 0.54 17.99
CA ARG A 94 6.48 -0.66 18.64
C ARG A 94 6.87 -1.72 17.61
N LEU A 95 6.05 -1.95 16.60
CA LEU A 95 6.36 -2.85 15.49
C LEU A 95 7.63 -2.44 14.74
N LEU A 96 7.77 -1.13 14.43
CA LEU A 96 9.00 -0.57 13.84
C LEU A 96 10.22 -0.83 14.73
N ALA A 97 10.12 -0.54 16.03
CA ALA A 97 11.20 -0.79 16.97
C ALA A 97 11.58 -2.28 17.09
N LEU A 98 10.62 -3.20 16.91
CA LEU A 98 10.91 -4.63 16.87
C LEU A 98 11.65 -5.02 15.57
N LEU A 99 11.28 -4.43 14.44
CA LEU A 99 12.01 -4.64 13.17
C LEU A 99 13.47 -4.16 13.29
N ASP A 100 13.69 -2.98 13.87
CA ASP A 100 15.03 -2.41 14.10
C ASP A 100 15.89 -3.27 15.04
N ARG A 101 15.26 -3.96 15.99
CA ARG A 101 15.93 -4.86 16.95
C ARG A 101 16.27 -6.24 16.37
N GLY A 102 15.96 -6.52 15.11
CA GLY A 102 16.42 -7.73 14.42
C GLY A 102 15.40 -8.85 14.24
N ILE A 103 14.12 -8.51 13.95
CA ILE A 103 13.16 -9.49 13.38
C ILE A 103 13.71 -10.16 12.09
N THR A 104 14.77 -9.62 11.50
CA THR A 104 15.52 -10.16 10.34
C THR A 104 15.93 -11.63 10.47
N ALA A 105 15.93 -12.23 11.66
CA ALA A 105 16.19 -13.66 11.83
C ALA A 105 15.05 -14.58 11.32
N ASP A 106 13.81 -14.08 11.19
CA ASP A 106 12.68 -14.84 10.65
C ASP A 106 12.12 -14.22 9.36
N PRO A 107 12.52 -14.74 8.18
CA PRO A 107 12.04 -14.26 6.89
C PRO A 107 10.52 -14.38 6.70
N LEU A 108 9.89 -15.41 7.27
CA LEU A 108 8.45 -15.63 7.11
C LEU A 108 7.66 -14.57 7.90
N LEU A 109 8.14 -14.23 9.11
CA LEU A 109 7.55 -13.16 9.90
C LEU A 109 7.74 -11.80 9.22
N ALA A 110 8.93 -11.52 8.68
CA ALA A 110 9.18 -10.28 7.94
C ALA A 110 8.22 -10.16 6.73
N ASP A 111 8.06 -11.22 5.94
CA ASP A 111 7.14 -11.24 4.80
C ASP A 111 5.67 -11.10 5.21
N HIS A 112 5.27 -11.69 6.34
CA HIS A 112 3.92 -11.53 6.88
C HIS A 112 3.65 -10.07 7.29
N VAL A 113 4.57 -9.45 8.04
CA VAL A 113 4.46 -8.04 8.45
C VAL A 113 4.39 -7.13 7.22
N ARG A 114 5.23 -7.38 6.22
CA ARG A 114 5.20 -6.65 4.93
C ARG A 114 3.84 -6.74 4.26
N ALA A 115 3.32 -7.96 4.12
CA ALA A 115 2.07 -8.23 3.42
C ALA A 115 0.88 -7.54 4.11
N GLU A 116 0.75 -7.67 5.42
CA GLU A 116 -0.34 -7.05 6.18
C GLU A 116 -0.22 -5.53 6.22
N SER A 117 0.98 -4.99 6.46
CA SER A 117 1.20 -3.54 6.49
C SER A 117 0.86 -2.89 5.15
N ARG A 118 1.29 -3.50 4.04
CA ARG A 118 0.94 -3.04 2.69
C ARG A 118 -0.56 -3.16 2.40
N ARG A 119 -1.18 -4.28 2.78
CA ARG A 119 -2.64 -4.48 2.60
C ARG A 119 -3.43 -3.37 3.30
N MET A 120 -3.01 -3.01 4.51
CA MET A 120 -3.59 -1.92 5.28
C MET A 120 -3.31 -0.56 4.62
N ALA A 121 -2.06 -0.27 4.21
CA ALA A 121 -1.69 0.99 3.55
C ALA A 121 -2.50 1.23 2.26
N ARG A 122 -2.66 0.18 1.43
CA ARG A 122 -3.50 0.23 0.24
C ARG A 122 -4.96 0.58 0.57
N ARG A 123 -5.50 0.08 1.68
CA ARG A 123 -6.86 0.40 2.11
C ARG A 123 -6.96 1.87 2.53
N CYS A 124 -5.96 2.38 3.25
CA CYS A 124 -5.86 3.80 3.60
C CYS A 124 -5.83 4.68 2.35
N SER A 125 -4.93 4.43 1.38
CA SER A 125 -4.86 5.20 0.13
C SER A 125 -6.20 5.22 -0.62
N ARG A 126 -6.91 4.09 -0.69
CA ARG A 126 -8.23 4.04 -1.32
C ARG A 126 -9.29 4.87 -0.59
N ALA A 127 -9.23 4.91 0.74
CA ALA A 127 -10.14 5.71 1.56
C ALA A 127 -9.83 7.22 1.49
N LEU A 128 -8.56 7.59 1.34
CA LEU A 128 -8.11 8.96 1.13
C LEU A 128 -8.31 9.45 -0.32
N GLY A 129 -8.52 8.53 -1.26
CA GLY A 129 -8.67 8.84 -2.68
C GLY A 129 -7.33 9.03 -3.41
N ASP A 130 -6.23 8.58 -2.81
CA ASP A 130 -4.89 8.70 -3.38
C ASP A 130 -4.72 7.78 -4.60
N ALA A 131 -4.12 8.33 -5.65
CA ALA A 131 -3.66 7.54 -6.78
C ALA A 131 -2.32 6.90 -6.43
N GLU A 132 -2.20 5.60 -6.68
CA GLU A 132 -0.95 4.86 -6.50
C GLU A 132 0.14 5.40 -7.44
N THR A 133 1.31 5.71 -6.88
CA THR A 133 2.47 6.21 -7.62
C THR A 133 3.24 5.06 -8.28
N PRO A 134 3.29 4.98 -9.62
CA PRO A 134 4.02 3.92 -10.30
C PRO A 134 5.53 4.18 -10.33
N VAL A 135 6.33 3.19 -9.96
CA VAL A 135 7.81 3.27 -9.94
C VAL A 135 8.38 2.73 -11.26
N ARG A 136 9.40 3.40 -11.81
CA ARG A 136 10.03 2.99 -13.07
C ARG A 136 10.84 1.72 -12.91
N VAL A 137 10.67 0.81 -13.86
CA VAL A 137 11.47 -0.41 -14.01
C VAL A 137 12.48 -0.21 -15.14
N ARG A 138 13.74 -0.66 -14.94
CA ARG A 138 14.72 -0.74 -16.02
C ARG A 138 14.41 -1.90 -16.97
N GLY A 139 14.76 -1.73 -18.23
CA GLY A 139 14.50 -2.70 -19.29
C GLY A 139 13.32 -2.34 -20.18
N ARG A 140 13.11 -3.17 -21.20
CA ARG A 140 12.09 -2.98 -22.25
C ARG A 140 10.96 -3.97 -22.06
N CYS A 141 9.76 -3.56 -22.40
CA CYS A 141 8.60 -4.45 -22.40
C CYS A 141 8.82 -5.58 -23.41
N PRO A 142 8.65 -6.87 -23.03
CA PRO A 142 8.86 -7.98 -23.96
C PRO A 142 7.80 -8.08 -25.08
N HIS A 143 6.71 -7.31 -24.97
CA HIS A 143 5.62 -7.33 -25.95
C HIS A 143 5.68 -6.21 -26.98
N CYS A 144 6.20 -5.03 -26.61
CA CYS A 144 6.23 -3.86 -27.51
C CYS A 144 7.59 -3.15 -27.55
N ASP A 145 8.60 -3.73 -26.90
CA ASP A 145 9.98 -3.24 -26.84
C ASP A 145 10.18 -1.82 -26.27
N SER A 146 9.13 -1.25 -25.66
CA SER A 146 9.14 0.09 -25.08
C SER A 146 9.68 0.13 -23.64
N VAL A 147 10.38 1.20 -23.26
CA VAL A 147 10.86 1.51 -21.90
C VAL A 147 9.76 2.10 -21.00
N SER A 148 8.60 1.44 -21.00
CA SER A 148 7.36 1.88 -20.33
C SER A 148 6.90 0.93 -19.23
N LEU A 149 7.79 0.07 -18.72
CA LEU A 149 7.47 -0.79 -17.59
C LEU A 149 7.43 0.03 -16.29
N ARG A 150 6.42 -0.24 -15.47
CA ARG A 150 6.20 0.38 -14.16
C ARG A 150 5.77 -0.66 -13.14
N VAL A 151 6.35 -0.63 -11.96
CA VAL A 151 5.84 -1.32 -10.77
C VAL A 151 4.73 -0.46 -10.17
N PHE A 152 3.64 -1.10 -9.79
CA PHE A 152 2.56 -0.56 -8.98
C PHE A 152 2.68 -1.19 -7.59
N PRO A 153 3.28 -0.49 -6.60
CA PRO A 153 3.64 -1.04 -5.29
C PRO A 153 2.46 -1.62 -4.51
N HIS A 154 1.35 -0.87 -4.42
CA HIS A 154 0.14 -1.32 -3.75
C HIS A 154 -0.47 -2.56 -4.43
N ARG A 155 -0.38 -2.65 -5.76
CA ARG A 155 -0.89 -3.80 -6.52
C ARG A 155 0.09 -4.97 -6.62
N GLU A 156 1.35 -4.78 -6.26
CA GLU A 156 2.43 -5.75 -6.51
C GLU A 156 2.39 -6.27 -7.96
N THR A 157 2.25 -5.35 -8.90
CA THR A 157 2.10 -5.67 -10.32
C THR A 157 3.02 -4.80 -11.14
N VAL A 158 3.68 -5.39 -12.13
CA VAL A 158 4.33 -4.64 -13.20
C VAL A 158 3.36 -4.52 -14.38
N LEU A 159 3.24 -3.32 -14.95
CA LEU A 159 2.49 -3.05 -16.18
C LEU A 159 3.37 -2.32 -17.20
N CYS A 160 3.13 -2.56 -18.48
CA CYS A 160 3.57 -1.65 -19.53
C CYS A 160 2.54 -0.53 -19.71
N ILE A 161 2.94 0.73 -19.47
CA ILE A 161 2.03 1.89 -19.59
C ILE A 161 1.83 2.38 -21.03
N ASN A 162 2.47 1.76 -22.02
CA ASN A 162 2.26 2.09 -23.43
C ASN A 162 0.83 1.66 -23.85
N PRO A 163 -0.05 2.59 -24.27
CA PRO A 163 -1.43 2.28 -24.61
C PRO A 163 -1.58 1.31 -25.79
N GLY A 164 -0.61 1.28 -26.71
CA GLY A 164 -0.59 0.36 -27.85
C GLY A 164 -0.06 -1.04 -27.53
N CYS A 165 0.44 -1.29 -26.31
CA CYS A 165 1.03 -2.58 -25.95
C CYS A 165 -0.02 -3.69 -25.86
N ARG A 166 0.21 -4.82 -26.52
CA ARG A 166 -0.60 -6.04 -26.50
C ARG A 166 0.31 -7.25 -26.41
N CYS A 167 -0.02 -8.23 -25.58
CA CYS A 167 0.75 -9.47 -25.52
C CYS A 167 0.32 -10.43 -26.64
N ALA A 168 1.11 -11.49 -26.84
CA ALA A 168 0.83 -12.52 -27.84
C ALA A 168 -0.21 -13.57 -27.38
N ASP A 169 -0.63 -13.52 -26.11
CA ASP A 169 -1.60 -14.47 -25.56
C ASP A 169 -3.04 -14.04 -25.94
N PRO A 170 -3.75 -14.80 -26.79
CA PRO A 170 -5.10 -14.46 -27.22
C PRO A 170 -6.14 -14.57 -26.09
N SER A 171 -5.80 -15.25 -24.99
CA SER A 171 -6.68 -15.34 -23.81
C SER A 171 -6.53 -14.15 -22.86
N CYS A 172 -5.50 -13.32 -23.04
CA CYS A 172 -5.27 -12.16 -22.20
C CYS A 172 -6.24 -11.02 -22.57
N THR A 173 -6.93 -10.47 -21.57
CA THR A 173 -7.88 -9.35 -21.72
C THR A 173 -7.26 -8.11 -22.35
N CYS A 174 -5.93 -7.94 -22.32
CA CYS A 174 -5.30 -6.80 -22.99
C CYS A 174 -5.55 -6.82 -24.50
N THR A 175 -5.75 -7.99 -25.12
CA THR A 175 -5.98 -8.13 -26.56
C THR A 175 -7.37 -7.65 -27.00
N THR A 176 -8.35 -7.69 -26.08
CA THR A 176 -9.76 -7.40 -26.37
C THR A 176 -10.28 -6.11 -25.74
N ASP A 177 -9.67 -5.64 -24.65
CA ASP A 177 -10.07 -4.43 -23.92
C ASP A 177 -8.95 -3.37 -23.95
N ASP A 178 -9.25 -2.19 -24.49
CA ASP A 178 -8.33 -1.07 -24.64
C ASP A 178 -8.00 -0.34 -23.32
N ARG A 179 -8.75 -0.62 -22.25
CA ARG A 179 -8.49 -0.15 -20.88
C ARG A 179 -7.66 -1.15 -20.07
N HIS A 180 -7.66 -2.42 -20.48
CA HIS A 180 -6.87 -3.44 -19.82
C HIS A 180 -5.42 -3.43 -20.31
N ARG A 181 -4.47 -3.55 -19.39
CA ARG A 181 -3.05 -3.72 -19.72
C ARG A 181 -2.59 -5.07 -19.21
N HIS A 182 -1.74 -5.75 -20.00
CA HIS A 182 -1.12 -6.98 -19.55
C HIS A 182 -0.37 -6.72 -18.24
N ALA A 183 -0.58 -7.62 -17.29
CA ALA A 183 -0.09 -7.48 -15.93
C ALA A 183 0.79 -8.67 -15.56
N TRP A 184 1.94 -8.35 -14.95
CA TRP A 184 2.79 -9.32 -14.29
C TRP A 184 2.59 -9.17 -12.78
N PRO A 185 1.71 -9.98 -12.16
CA PRO A 185 1.64 -10.08 -10.70
C PRO A 185 2.95 -10.60 -10.12
N ARG A 186 3.16 -10.40 -8.82
CA ARG A 186 4.44 -10.68 -8.13
C ARG A 186 5.00 -12.08 -8.34
N ASP A 187 4.15 -13.09 -8.39
CA ASP A 187 4.52 -14.49 -8.66
C ASP A 187 5.13 -14.69 -10.06
N ARG A 188 4.88 -13.76 -11.00
CA ARG A 188 5.45 -13.77 -12.36
C ARG A 188 6.63 -12.81 -12.55
N TRP A 189 7.12 -12.15 -11.50
CA TRP A 189 8.21 -11.19 -11.65
C TRP A 189 9.53 -11.85 -12.03
N GLN A 190 9.80 -13.05 -11.51
CA GLN A 190 11.01 -13.81 -11.88
C GLN A 190 11.05 -14.09 -13.39
N GLN A 191 9.93 -14.56 -13.96
CA GLN A 191 9.80 -14.82 -15.40
C GLN A 191 9.99 -13.53 -16.22
N LEU A 192 9.45 -12.41 -15.74
CA LEU A 192 9.62 -11.12 -16.39
C LEU A 192 11.10 -10.70 -16.40
N THR A 193 11.80 -10.79 -15.26
CA THR A 193 13.21 -10.38 -15.13
C THR A 193 14.14 -11.20 -16.01
N GLU A 194 13.90 -12.51 -16.13
CA GLU A 194 14.62 -13.39 -17.04
C GLU A 194 14.44 -12.94 -18.51
N THR A 195 13.25 -12.47 -18.86
CA THR A 195 12.92 -12.03 -20.22
C THR A 195 13.54 -10.68 -20.58
N ILE A 196 13.54 -9.73 -19.63
CA ILE A 196 13.97 -8.35 -19.90
C ILE A 196 15.42 -8.06 -19.46
N ALA A 197 16.14 -9.09 -19.02
CA ALA A 197 17.47 -9.00 -18.42
C ALA A 197 17.56 -7.94 -17.30
N ALA A 198 16.50 -7.83 -16.49
CA ALA A 198 16.45 -6.95 -15.32
C ALA A 198 16.74 -7.74 -14.03
N ASP A 199 16.97 -7.00 -12.94
CA ASP A 199 17.20 -7.58 -11.62
C ASP A 199 15.90 -7.71 -10.83
N LEU A 200 15.60 -8.90 -10.31
CA LEU A 200 14.45 -9.15 -9.42
C LEU A 200 14.55 -8.36 -8.12
N THR A 201 15.76 -8.08 -7.66
CA THR A 201 16.04 -7.22 -6.51
C THR A 201 15.57 -5.79 -6.79
N GLU A 202 15.73 -5.29 -8.02
CA GLU A 202 15.26 -3.96 -8.43
C GLU A 202 13.74 -3.88 -8.44
N LEU A 203 13.04 -4.87 -9.01
CA LEU A 203 11.57 -4.90 -8.98
C LEU A 203 11.02 -4.96 -7.56
N THR A 204 11.69 -5.73 -6.70
CA THR A 204 11.30 -5.86 -5.29
C THR A 204 11.52 -4.55 -4.55
N ALA A 205 12.70 -3.94 -4.67
CA ALA A 205 12.99 -2.63 -4.09
C ALA A 205 12.03 -1.54 -4.59
N ALA A 206 11.72 -1.50 -5.89
CA ALA A 206 10.75 -0.57 -6.48
C ALA A 206 9.32 -0.76 -5.96
N ALA A 207 8.98 -1.93 -5.43
CA ALA A 207 7.70 -2.20 -4.78
C ALA A 207 7.69 -1.79 -3.30
N ASP A 208 8.87 -1.53 -2.74
CA ASP A 208 9.14 -1.29 -1.33
C ASP A 208 9.64 0.16 -1.10
N GLU A 209 9.69 0.99 -2.15
CA GLU A 209 10.07 2.40 -2.12
C GLU A 209 8.91 3.29 -2.60
N GLU A 210 8.62 4.38 -1.88
CA GLU A 210 7.86 5.53 -2.42
C GLU A 210 8.68 6.79 -2.60
N ASP A 211 9.96 6.85 -2.21
CA ASP A 211 10.64 8.15 -2.13
C ASP A 211 12.01 8.18 -2.82
N SER A 212 11.97 8.48 -4.12
CA SER A 212 13.05 9.12 -4.88
C SER A 212 12.47 9.86 -6.09
N ALA A 213 11.43 10.67 -5.88
CA ALA A 213 11.01 11.69 -6.82
C ALA A 213 10.15 12.73 -6.10
N GLY A 214 10.81 13.70 -5.46
CA GLY A 214 10.24 15.03 -5.29
C GLY A 214 10.05 15.74 -6.63
#